data_AF-A0A529T0R7-F1
#
_entry.id   AF-A0A529T0R7-F1
#
_cell.length_a   1.000
_cell.length_b   1.000
_cell.length_c   1.000
_cell.angle_alpha   90.00
_cell.angle_beta   90.00
_cell.angle_gamma   90.00
#
_symmetry.space_group_name_H-M   'P 1'
#
loop_
_entity.id
_entity.type
_entity.pdbx_description
1 polymer ?
#
loop_
_entity_poly.entity_id
_entity_poly.type
_entity_poly.pdbx_seq_one_letter_code
_entity_poly.pdbx_strand_id
1 'polypeptide(L)'
;MSELAERFETHDPGEKQVAEKIRCDACPVMCYIADGRTGACDRYGNVGGRIVRMDPLTILDHAAETGGAVVPFVAEGEAWNGELVNT
;
A
#
# COMPACT_ATOMS: atom_id res chain seq x y z
N MET A 1 -30.98 -15.87 -13.61
CA MET A 1 -30.05 -14.74 -13.38
C MET A 1 -30.01 -14.52 -11.87
N SER A 2 -28.84 -14.51 -11.25
CA SER A 2 -28.71 -14.51 -9.78
C SER A 2 -28.96 -13.12 -9.22
N GLU A 3 -29.86 -12.99 -8.25
CA GLU A 3 -30.15 -11.75 -7.50
C GLU A 3 -28.90 -11.12 -6.85
N LEU A 4 -27.81 -11.89 -6.67
CA LEU A 4 -26.53 -11.32 -6.22
C LEU A 4 -25.90 -10.39 -7.26
N ALA A 5 -26.06 -10.64 -8.55
CA ALA A 5 -25.45 -9.82 -9.60
C ALA A 5 -26.10 -8.42 -9.67
N GLU A 6 -27.40 -8.33 -9.42
CA GLU A 6 -28.19 -7.09 -9.46
C GLU A 6 -27.85 -6.16 -8.28
N ARG A 7 -27.38 -6.72 -7.15
CA ARG A 7 -26.96 -5.94 -5.98
C ARG A 7 -25.60 -5.23 -6.16
N PHE A 8 -24.85 -5.55 -7.21
CA PHE A 8 -23.56 -4.94 -7.53
C PHE A 8 -23.61 -3.99 -8.72
N GLU A 9 -24.80 -3.56 -9.17
CA GLU A 9 -24.92 -2.47 -10.13
C GLU A 9 -24.45 -1.16 -9.47
N THR A 10 -23.15 -0.90 -9.56
CA THR A 10 -22.55 0.35 -9.11
C THR A 10 -23.08 1.49 -9.97
N HIS A 11 -23.57 2.55 -9.33
CA HIS A 11 -24.06 3.76 -9.98
C HIS A 11 -23.03 4.35 -10.96
N ASP A 12 -23.52 5.07 -11.98
CA ASP A 12 -22.70 5.76 -12.97
C ASP A 12 -21.70 6.71 -12.27
N PRO A 13 -20.37 6.51 -12.42
CA PRO A 13 -19.37 7.31 -11.71
C PRO A 13 -19.27 8.77 -12.19
N GLY A 14 -19.99 9.14 -13.26
CA GLY A 14 -19.95 10.48 -13.83
C GLY A 14 -18.62 10.82 -14.51
N GLU A 15 -18.48 12.08 -14.94
CA GLU A 15 -17.32 12.52 -15.73
C GLU A 15 -16.04 12.61 -14.88
N LYS A 16 -14.94 12.07 -15.42
CA LYS A 16 -13.65 11.97 -14.71
C LYS A 16 -13.07 13.35 -14.42
N GLN A 17 -13.23 13.84 -13.19
CA GLN A 17 -12.64 15.09 -12.73
C GLN A 17 -11.13 14.90 -12.49
N VAL A 18 -10.30 15.54 -13.33
CA VAL A 18 -8.84 15.52 -13.23
C VAL A 18 -8.38 16.63 -12.28
N ALA A 19 -8.35 16.31 -10.99
CA ALA A 19 -7.27 16.82 -10.14
C ALA A 19 -6.17 15.74 -10.12
N GLU A 20 -4.94 16.10 -9.77
CA GLU A 20 -3.70 15.30 -9.63
C GLU A 20 -3.85 14.08 -8.67
N LYS A 21 -4.84 13.23 -8.93
CA LYS A 21 -5.20 12.06 -8.16
C LYS A 21 -4.60 10.84 -8.83
N ILE A 22 -3.86 10.07 -8.06
CA ILE A 22 -3.31 8.79 -8.52
C ILE A 22 -4.12 7.64 -7.92
N ARG A 23 -4.21 6.53 -8.65
CA ARG A 23 -4.80 5.30 -8.11
C ARG A 23 -3.76 4.64 -7.19
N CYS A 24 -4.16 4.34 -5.96
CA CYS A 24 -3.39 3.55 -5.02
C CYS A 24 -3.71 2.07 -5.24
N ASP A 25 -2.70 1.24 -5.47
CA ASP A 25 -2.81 -0.21 -5.63
C ASP A 25 -2.24 -0.99 -4.43
N ALA A 26 -1.78 -0.29 -3.39
CA ALA A 26 -1.18 -0.89 -2.20
C ALA A 26 -2.19 -1.60 -1.26
N CYS A 27 -3.49 -1.52 -1.54
CA CYS A 27 -4.54 -2.21 -0.77
C CYS A 27 -5.77 -2.51 -1.63
N PRO A 28 -6.65 -3.45 -1.21
CA PRO A 28 -7.79 -3.89 -2.02
C PRO A 28 -8.86 -2.81 -2.27
N VAL A 29 -8.84 -1.68 -1.53
CA VAL A 29 -9.80 -0.58 -1.70
C VAL A 29 -9.56 0.21 -2.99
N MET A 30 -8.32 0.26 -3.47
CA MET A 30 -7.94 0.88 -4.74
C MET A 30 -8.38 2.35 -4.92
N CYS A 31 -8.17 3.18 -3.88
CA CYS A 31 -8.59 4.59 -3.86
C CYS A 31 -7.89 5.46 -4.92
N TYR A 32 -8.56 6.53 -5.36
CA TYR A 32 -7.90 7.65 -6.05
C TYR A 32 -7.55 8.75 -5.04
N ILE A 33 -6.26 9.05 -4.87
CA ILE A 33 -5.73 9.92 -3.81
C ILE A 33 -5.18 11.20 -4.42
N ALA A 34 -5.73 12.35 -4.02
CA ALA A 34 -5.20 13.66 -4.43
C ALA A 34 -3.84 13.93 -3.79
N ASP A 35 -2.99 14.69 -4.47
CA ASP A 35 -1.70 15.09 -3.91
C ASP A 35 -1.85 15.77 -2.54
N GLY A 36 -0.97 15.43 -1.61
CA GLY A 36 -1.01 15.89 -0.22
C GLY A 36 -2.12 15.27 0.64
N ARG A 37 -2.84 14.25 0.16
CA ARG A 37 -3.92 13.58 0.91
C ARG A 37 -3.59 12.11 1.18
N THR A 38 -4.25 11.56 2.19
CA THR A 38 -4.31 10.11 2.45
C THR A 38 -5.47 9.46 1.71
N GLY A 39 -5.34 8.17 1.42
CA GLY A 39 -6.43 7.33 0.92
C GLY A 39 -7.32 6.82 2.06
N ALA A 40 -8.39 6.09 1.72
CA ALA A 40 -9.39 5.65 2.70
C ALA A 40 -8.89 4.71 3.81
N CYS A 41 -7.69 4.13 3.64
CA CYS A 41 -7.07 3.30 4.66
C CYS A 41 -6.19 4.09 5.64
N ASP A 42 -6.01 5.39 5.41
CA ASP A 42 -5.10 6.34 6.07
C ASP A 42 -3.60 5.97 6.06
N ARG A 43 -3.27 4.71 5.74
CA ARG A 43 -1.90 4.17 5.68
C ARG A 43 -1.09 4.66 4.49
N TYR A 44 -1.74 5.02 3.39
CA TYR A 44 -1.08 5.44 2.14
C TYR A 44 -1.61 6.79 1.68
N GLY A 45 -0.71 7.66 1.23
CA GLY A 45 -1.01 8.96 0.67
C GLY A 45 -0.34 9.19 -0.68
N ASN A 46 -0.76 10.26 -1.35
CA ASN A 46 -0.12 10.75 -2.57
C ASN A 46 0.83 11.89 -2.20
N VAL A 47 2.12 11.73 -2.48
CA VAL A 47 3.14 12.76 -2.31
C VAL A 47 3.89 12.94 -3.63
N GLY A 48 3.64 14.04 -4.31
CA GLY A 48 4.25 14.37 -5.60
C GLY A 48 3.93 13.34 -6.69
N GLY A 49 2.70 12.83 -6.71
CA GLY A 49 2.27 11.81 -7.67
C GLY A 49 2.76 10.38 -7.36
N ARG A 50 3.24 10.12 -6.14
CA ARG A 50 3.71 8.79 -5.70
C ARG A 50 2.91 8.29 -4.51
N ILE A 51 2.63 6.99 -4.50
CA ILE A 51 2.05 6.32 -3.33
C ILE A 51 3.13 6.17 -2.26
N VAL A 52 2.94 6.82 -1.12
CA VAL A 52 3.85 6.79 0.02
C VAL A 52 3.10 6.28 1.24
N ARG A 53 3.74 5.40 2.02
CA ARG A 53 3.20 4.97 3.31
C ARG A 53 3.37 6.10 4.32
N MET A 54 2.27 6.50 4.97
CA MET A 54 2.25 7.64 5.87
C MET A 54 2.70 7.27 7.29
N ASP A 55 2.40 6.04 7.72
CA ASP A 55 2.80 5.52 9.02
C ASP A 55 4.00 4.57 8.89
N PRO A 56 5.04 4.70 9.74
CA PRO A 56 6.19 3.81 9.71
C PRO A 56 5.80 2.35 10.03
N LEU A 57 6.55 1.40 9.50
CA LEU A 57 6.43 0.00 9.88
C LEU A 57 7.39 -0.29 11.04
N THR A 58 6.86 -0.36 12.26
CA THR A 58 7.66 -0.47 13.50
C THR A 58 7.78 -1.91 14.03
N ILE A 59 7.55 -2.92 13.19
CA ILE A 59 7.52 -4.32 13.64
C ILE A 59 8.88 -4.76 14.21
N LEU A 60 9.98 -4.37 13.56
CA LEU A 60 11.33 -4.72 14.01
C LEU A 60 11.73 -3.95 15.27
N ASP A 61 11.39 -2.66 15.34
CA ASP A 61 11.62 -1.83 16.53
C ASP A 61 10.89 -2.44 17.74
N HIS A 62 9.61 -2.79 17.55
CA HIS A 62 8.80 -3.42 18.58
C HIS A 62 9.36 -4.79 19.01
N ALA A 63 9.82 -5.62 18.07
CA ALA A 63 10.45 -6.91 18.39
C ALA A 63 11.74 -6.69 19.20
N ALA A 64 12.57 -5.71 18.84
CA ALA A 64 13.77 -5.38 19.59
C ALA A 64 13.45 -4.91 21.02
N GLU A 65 12.46 -4.03 21.19
CA GLU A 65 12.02 -3.51 22.49
C GLU A 65 11.45 -4.60 23.41
N THR A 66 10.73 -5.56 22.83
CA THR A 66 10.03 -6.62 23.59
C THR A 66 10.84 -7.92 23.72
N GLY A 67 12.04 -8.00 23.14
CA GLY A 67 12.84 -9.22 23.10
C GLY A 67 12.23 -10.31 22.20
N GLY A 68 11.46 -9.92 21.20
CA GLY A 68 10.87 -10.81 20.20
C GLY A 68 11.91 -11.46 19.30
N ALA A 69 11.60 -12.66 18.80
CA ALA A 69 12.47 -13.37 17.87
C ALA A 69 12.51 -12.67 16.50
N VAL A 70 13.72 -12.53 15.94
CA VAL A 70 13.95 -12.00 14.60
C VAL A 70 14.90 -12.92 13.84
N VAL A 71 14.76 -12.96 12.52
CA VAL A 71 15.64 -13.73 11.63
C VAL A 71 16.45 -12.75 10.79
N PRO A 72 17.79 -12.88 10.74
CA PRO A 72 18.62 -12.05 9.88
C PRO A 72 18.23 -12.20 8.41
N PHE A 73 18.09 -11.07 7.70
CA PHE A 73 17.82 -11.07 6.26
C PHE A 73 19.04 -11.54 5.44
N VAL A 74 20.25 -11.12 5.85
CA VAL A 74 21.54 -11.51 5.27
C VAL A 74 22.50 -11.83 6.42
N ALA A 75 23.47 -12.70 6.18
CA ALA A 75 24.52 -13.00 7.15
C ALA A 75 25.31 -11.73 7.51
N GLU A 76 25.76 -11.64 8.75
CA GLU A 76 26.55 -10.52 9.21
C GLU A 76 27.84 -10.39 8.39
N GLY A 77 28.08 -9.23 7.80
CA GLY A 77 29.23 -8.97 6.94
C GLY A 77 29.03 -9.27 5.46
N GLU A 78 27.86 -9.78 5.05
CA GLU A 78 27.53 -9.99 3.63
C GLU A 78 26.59 -8.91 3.10
N ALA A 79 26.77 -8.52 1.83
CA ALA A 79 25.89 -7.60 1.12
C ALA A 79 24.96 -8.38 0.21
N TRP A 80 23.67 -8.00 0.19
CA TRP A 80 22.76 -8.54 -0.81
C TRP A 80 23.15 -8.07 -2.22
N ASN A 81 23.31 -9.02 -3.14
CA ASN A 81 23.75 -8.78 -4.52
C ASN A 81 22.60 -8.33 -5.46
N GLY A 82 21.37 -8.23 -4.97
CA GLY A 82 20.20 -7.80 -5.75
C GLY A 82 19.60 -8.88 -6.65
N GLU A 83 20.07 -10.12 -6.59
CA GLU A 83 19.49 -11.23 -7.36
C GLU A 83 18.09 -11.56 -6.85
N LEU A 84 17.18 -11.85 -7.79
CA LEU A 84 15.83 -12.29 -7.50
C LEU A 84 15.82 -13.76 -7.11
N VAL A 85 15.05 -14.10 -6.08
CA VAL A 85 14.88 -15.49 -5.66
C VAL A 85 14.07 -16.23 -6.74
N ASN A 86 14.64 -17.30 -7.31
CA ASN A 86 14.10 -18.15 -8.39
C ASN A 86 14.32 -17.69 -9.85
N THR A 87 15.41 -16.99 -10.16
CA THR A 87 15.95 -17.00 -11.53
C THR A 87 16.68 -18.28 -11.86
#